data_AF-A0AAW1TKX5-F1
#
_entry.id   AF-A0AAW1TKX5-F1
#
_cell.length_a   1.000
_cell.length_b   1.000
_cell.length_c   1.000
_cell.angle_alpha   90.00
_cell.angle_beta   90.00
_cell.angle_gamma   90.00
#
_symmetry.space_group_name_H-M   'P 1'
#
loop_
_entity.id
_entity.type
_entity.pdbx_description
1 polymer ?
#
loop_
_entity_poly.entity_id
_entity_poly.type
_entity_poly.pdbx_seq_one_letter_code
_entity_poly.pdbx_strand_id
1 'polypeptide(L)'
;MFSCFDHSRCSLTSGFPVYLYEPDKFMILHKEWDVDGFLKTTLKHALGYNPHLTNDPKEACVHLVLVGEAFKSIENFDTNVTNKISSIDSSALRKLKYWGGDGRNNIFLNLSRRGLTVVSEDIFSSVHTGRSIIVQSTFTHENYRPNFDLIITPVLGSPGGDVWQECSSMLPARRRYLLIFQGEIKSRTEEKFKLSELENYFHNT
;
A
#
# COMPACT_ATOMS: atom_id res chain seq x y z
N MET A 1 -12.59 18.67 9.11
CA MET A 1 -11.35 17.88 9.31
C MET A 1 -11.72 16.39 9.27
N PHE A 2 -11.35 15.67 8.22
CA PHE A 2 -11.67 14.24 8.08
C PHE A 2 -10.55 13.42 8.74
N SER A 3 -10.74 13.00 10.00
CA SER A 3 -9.78 12.10 10.67
C SER A 3 -9.98 10.66 10.19
N CYS A 4 -8.92 10.02 9.69
CA CYS A 4 -8.84 8.57 9.44
C CYS A 4 -8.65 7.75 10.72
N PHE A 5 -8.30 8.41 11.83
CA PHE A 5 -8.05 7.76 13.11
C PHE A 5 -9.08 8.16 14.16
N ASP A 6 -9.61 7.15 14.85
CA ASP A 6 -10.17 7.27 16.18
C ASP A 6 -9.07 7.01 17.21
N HIS A 7 -8.60 8.08 17.85
CA HIS A 7 -7.54 8.02 18.85
C HIS A 7 -7.98 7.35 20.15
N SER A 8 -9.29 7.23 20.41
CA SER A 8 -9.79 6.54 21.61
C SER A 8 -9.41 5.05 21.62
N ARG A 9 -9.17 4.46 20.44
CA ARG A 9 -8.72 3.07 20.27
C ARG A 9 -7.19 2.92 20.31
N CYS A 10 -6.46 4.02 20.24
CA CYS A 10 -5.01 4.05 20.06
C CYS A 10 -4.35 4.76 21.25
N SER A 11 -4.35 4.11 22.41
CA SER A 11 -3.64 4.63 23.59
C SER A 11 -2.16 4.84 23.27
N LEU A 12 -1.60 5.97 23.73
CA LEU A 12 -0.17 6.26 23.60
C LEU A 12 0.72 5.21 24.27
N THR A 13 0.21 4.50 25.27
CA THR A 13 0.94 3.48 26.03
C THR A 13 0.72 2.05 25.52
N SER A 14 -0.22 1.81 24.60
CA SER A 14 -0.51 0.43 24.14
C SER A 14 0.51 -0.11 23.15
N GLY A 15 1.48 0.71 22.72
CA GLY A 15 2.48 0.30 21.75
C GLY A 15 1.92 0.13 20.34
N PHE A 16 0.79 0.76 20.00
CA PHE A 16 0.18 0.76 18.66
C PHE A 16 -0.06 -0.64 18.07
N PRO A 17 -0.91 -1.48 18.71
CA PRO A 17 -1.17 -2.83 18.23
C PRO A 17 -1.92 -2.84 16.89
N VAL A 18 -1.51 -3.71 15.99
CA VAL A 18 -1.98 -3.86 14.62
C VAL A 18 -2.58 -5.24 14.45
N TYR A 19 -3.80 -5.35 13.94
CA TYR A 19 -4.43 -6.63 13.65
C TYR A 19 -4.57 -6.84 12.14
N LEU A 20 -4.14 -7.99 11.65
CA LEU A 20 -4.38 -8.41 10.27
C LEU A 20 -5.64 -9.26 10.20
N TYR A 21 -6.63 -8.83 9.42
CA TYR A 21 -7.74 -9.69 9.06
C TYR A 21 -7.23 -10.86 8.20
N GLU A 22 -7.44 -12.08 8.68
CA GLU A 22 -7.07 -13.29 7.93
C GLU A 22 -7.87 -13.34 6.61
N PRO A 23 -7.20 -13.25 5.44
CA PRO A 23 -7.90 -13.14 4.15
C PRO A 23 -8.81 -14.33 3.86
N ASP A 24 -8.43 -15.51 4.35
CA ASP A 24 -9.15 -16.76 4.13
C ASP A 24 -10.38 -16.91 5.04
N LYS A 25 -10.45 -16.16 6.16
CA LYS A 25 -11.61 -16.15 7.08
C LYS A 25 -12.54 -14.97 6.82
N PHE A 26 -11.97 -13.82 6.47
CA PHE A 26 -12.68 -12.55 6.29
C PHE A 26 -12.55 -12.09 4.84
N MET A 27 -13.07 -12.89 3.92
CA MET A 27 -13.04 -12.57 2.50
C MET A 27 -13.97 -11.40 2.22
N ILE A 28 -13.39 -10.27 1.81
CA ILE A 28 -14.14 -9.07 1.37
C ILE A 28 -14.22 -8.96 -0.15
N LEU A 29 -13.68 -9.94 -0.86
CA LEU A 29 -13.81 -10.05 -2.30
C LEU A 29 -15.03 -10.89 -2.67
N HIS A 30 -15.57 -10.64 -3.85
CA HIS A 30 -16.57 -11.52 -4.47
C HIS A 30 -15.99 -12.93 -4.68
N LYS A 31 -16.84 -13.96 -4.70
CA LYS A 31 -16.44 -15.38 -4.72
C LYS A 31 -15.60 -15.75 -5.94
N GLU A 32 -15.72 -15.00 -7.02
CA GLU A 32 -15.02 -15.19 -8.27
C GLU A 32 -13.59 -14.64 -8.22
N TRP A 33 -13.20 -13.95 -7.15
CA TRP A 33 -11.92 -13.27 -7.00
C TRP A 33 -11.15 -13.82 -5.80
N ASP A 34 -9.84 -13.98 -5.97
CA ASP A 34 -8.93 -14.30 -4.87
C ASP A 34 -7.69 -13.39 -4.90
N VAL A 35 -7.07 -13.22 -3.76
CA VAL A 35 -5.79 -12.52 -3.64
C VAL A 35 -4.65 -13.50 -3.90
N ASP A 36 -3.63 -13.04 -4.64
CA ASP A 36 -2.42 -13.83 -4.91
C ASP A 36 -1.83 -14.45 -3.62
N GLY A 37 -1.65 -15.78 -3.64
CA GLY A 37 -1.17 -16.53 -2.47
C GLY A 37 0.22 -16.13 -2.00
N PHE A 38 1.07 -15.62 -2.90
CA PHE A 38 2.37 -15.09 -2.53
C PHE A 38 2.25 -13.76 -1.77
N LEU A 39 1.28 -12.90 -2.09
CA LEU A 39 1.00 -11.70 -1.29
C LEU A 39 0.48 -12.07 0.10
N LYS A 40 -0.44 -13.05 0.19
CA LYS A 40 -0.92 -13.57 1.50
C LYS A 40 0.26 -14.02 2.37
N THR A 41 1.16 -14.83 1.82
CA THR A 41 2.34 -15.36 2.52
C THR A 41 3.35 -14.26 2.85
N THR A 42 3.67 -13.39 1.91
CA THR A 42 4.63 -12.29 2.08
C THR A 42 4.16 -11.32 3.17
N LEU A 43 2.88 -10.95 3.17
CA LEU A 43 2.32 -10.07 4.19
C LEU A 43 2.34 -10.73 5.57
N LYS A 44 1.92 -12.01 5.67
CA LYS A 44 1.98 -12.77 6.93
C LYS A 44 3.42 -12.87 7.45
N HIS A 45 4.39 -13.14 6.58
CA HIS A 45 5.81 -13.19 6.97
C HIS A 45 6.33 -11.82 7.41
N ALA A 46 6.04 -10.75 6.66
CA ALA A 46 6.50 -9.40 6.99
C ALA A 46 5.94 -8.90 8.33
N LEU A 47 4.66 -9.18 8.59
CA LEU A 47 4.02 -8.78 9.85
C LEU A 47 4.34 -9.73 11.01
N GLY A 48 4.64 -11.01 10.74
CA GLY A 48 4.91 -12.01 11.78
C GLY A 48 6.12 -11.69 12.66
N TYR A 49 7.07 -10.91 12.17
CA TYR A 49 8.22 -10.42 12.94
C TYR A 49 8.01 -9.01 13.54
N ASN A 50 6.86 -8.38 13.27
CA ASN A 50 6.59 -7.02 13.72
C ASN A 50 6.05 -7.04 15.17
N PRO A 51 6.71 -6.36 16.13
CA PRO A 51 6.30 -6.36 17.53
C PRO A 51 4.93 -5.70 17.77
N HIS A 52 4.43 -4.94 16.79
CA HIS A 52 3.11 -4.32 16.85
C HIS A 52 1.99 -5.28 16.45
N LEU A 53 2.27 -6.45 15.85
CA LEU A 53 1.23 -7.39 15.44
C LEU A 53 0.55 -8.01 16.68
N THR A 54 -0.78 -7.94 16.75
CA THR A 54 -1.58 -8.60 17.78
C THR A 54 -2.51 -9.65 17.17
N ASN A 55 -2.78 -10.70 17.94
CA ASN A 55 -3.78 -11.72 17.62
C ASN A 55 -5.18 -11.37 18.14
N ASP A 56 -5.29 -10.41 19.07
CA ASP A 56 -6.60 -9.95 19.58
C ASP A 56 -7.04 -8.69 18.82
N PRO A 57 -8.10 -8.78 17.98
CA PRO A 57 -8.59 -7.62 17.24
C PRO A 57 -9.29 -6.58 18.11
N LYS A 58 -9.62 -6.88 19.38
CA LYS A 58 -10.21 -5.93 20.34
C LYS A 58 -9.20 -4.90 20.81
N GLU A 59 -7.98 -5.34 21.06
CA GLU A 59 -6.89 -4.48 21.58
C GLU A 59 -6.21 -3.69 20.46
N ALA A 60 -6.40 -4.11 19.20
CA ALA A 60 -5.82 -3.47 18.04
C ALA A 60 -6.28 -2.01 17.87
N CYS A 61 -5.28 -1.14 17.69
CA CYS A 61 -5.45 0.25 17.32
C CYS A 61 -5.80 0.40 15.84
N VAL A 62 -5.19 -0.41 14.97
CA VAL A 62 -5.50 -0.43 13.53
C VAL A 62 -5.72 -1.83 13.00
N HIS A 63 -6.55 -1.92 11.95
CA HIS A 63 -6.93 -3.16 11.29
C HIS A 63 -6.46 -3.14 9.84
N LEU A 64 -5.63 -4.11 9.46
CA LEU A 64 -5.15 -4.30 8.10
C LEU A 64 -6.07 -5.25 7.36
N VAL A 65 -6.45 -4.89 6.14
CA VAL A 65 -7.27 -5.73 5.25
C VAL A 65 -6.57 -5.82 3.89
N LEU A 66 -6.18 -7.03 3.51
CA LEU A 66 -5.57 -7.30 2.20
C LEU A 66 -6.68 -7.47 1.15
N VAL A 67 -6.64 -6.65 0.10
CA VAL A 67 -7.64 -6.67 -1.00
C VAL A 67 -7.06 -6.96 -2.37
N GLY A 68 -5.75 -6.86 -2.54
CA GLY A 68 -5.16 -7.18 -3.84
C GLY A 68 -3.67 -7.48 -3.78
N GLU A 69 -3.05 -7.89 -4.88
CA GLU A 69 -3.59 -8.01 -6.26
C GLU A 69 -4.65 -9.13 -6.40
N ALA A 70 -5.91 -8.73 -6.58
CA ALA A 70 -7.04 -9.65 -6.74
C ALA A 70 -7.15 -10.07 -8.20
N PHE A 71 -7.26 -11.37 -8.46
CA PHE A 71 -7.44 -11.93 -9.79
C PHE A 71 -8.72 -12.76 -9.84
N LYS A 72 -9.35 -12.84 -11.02
CA LYS A 72 -10.54 -13.65 -11.23
C LYS A 72 -10.11 -15.12 -11.27
N SER A 73 -10.61 -15.93 -10.34
CA SER A 73 -10.22 -17.33 -10.12
C SER A 73 -10.88 -18.33 -11.08
N ILE A 74 -11.79 -17.90 -11.95
CA ILE A 74 -12.56 -18.80 -12.83
C ILE A 74 -12.15 -18.61 -14.29
N GLU A 75 -11.61 -19.68 -14.89
CA GLU A 75 -11.16 -19.77 -16.29
C GLU A 75 -12.30 -19.88 -17.32
N ASN A 76 -13.54 -20.16 -16.88
CA ASN A 76 -14.66 -20.43 -17.77
C ASN A 76 -15.69 -19.29 -17.73
N PHE A 77 -15.52 -18.22 -18.50
CA PHE A 77 -16.66 -17.39 -18.91
C PHE A 77 -16.41 -16.65 -20.22
N ASP A 78 -17.39 -16.76 -21.12
CA ASP A 78 -17.50 -16.05 -22.39
C ASP A 78 -17.22 -14.55 -22.24
N THR A 79 -16.43 -14.04 -23.17
CA THR A 79 -15.93 -12.65 -23.27
C THR A 79 -17.01 -11.58 -23.49
N ASN A 80 -18.30 -11.89 -23.29
CA ASN A 80 -19.41 -11.05 -23.74
C ASN A 80 -20.26 -10.44 -22.61
N VAL A 81 -19.84 -10.54 -21.34
CA VAL A 81 -20.48 -9.78 -20.26
C VAL A 81 -19.54 -8.69 -19.76
N THR A 82 -19.60 -7.54 -20.44
CA THR A 82 -18.95 -6.27 -20.10
C THR A 82 -19.57 -5.59 -18.86
N ASN A 83 -19.94 -6.37 -17.85
CA ASN A 83 -20.29 -5.80 -16.55
C ASN A 83 -19.00 -5.75 -15.72
N LYS A 84 -18.44 -4.55 -15.69
CA LYS A 84 -17.38 -4.05 -14.83
C LYS A 84 -17.75 -4.27 -13.36
N ILE A 85 -17.53 -5.47 -12.85
CA ILE A 85 -17.76 -5.83 -11.45
C ILE A 85 -16.47 -5.54 -10.69
N SER A 86 -16.53 -4.61 -9.73
CA SER A 86 -15.42 -4.43 -8.76
C SER A 86 -15.20 -5.74 -8.02
N SER A 87 -13.94 -6.07 -7.75
CA SER A 87 -13.58 -7.29 -7.03
C SER A 87 -14.05 -7.28 -5.57
N ILE A 88 -14.33 -6.11 -4.99
CA ILE A 88 -14.68 -5.93 -3.57
C ILE A 88 -16.19 -6.03 -3.35
N ASP A 89 -16.61 -6.94 -2.47
CA ASP A 89 -17.99 -7.04 -1.98
C ASP A 89 -18.23 -6.01 -0.87
N SER A 90 -18.91 -4.91 -1.22
CA SER A 90 -19.28 -3.84 -0.29
C SER A 90 -20.11 -4.31 0.92
N SER A 91 -20.87 -5.41 0.78
CA SER A 91 -21.65 -5.99 1.87
C SER A 91 -20.77 -6.78 2.84
N ALA A 92 -19.76 -7.49 2.33
CA ALA A 92 -18.78 -8.20 3.14
C ALA A 92 -17.89 -7.23 3.93
N LEU A 93 -17.48 -6.12 3.29
CA LEU A 93 -16.72 -5.05 3.93
C LEU A 93 -17.48 -4.46 5.15
N ARG A 94 -18.78 -4.20 5.02
CA ARG A 94 -19.61 -3.69 6.13
C ARG A 94 -19.82 -4.71 7.26
N LYS A 95 -19.64 -6.00 7.00
CA LYS A 95 -19.74 -7.08 8.01
C LYS A 95 -18.48 -7.24 8.84
N LEU A 96 -17.36 -6.60 8.46
CA LEU A 96 -16.16 -6.59 9.28
C LEU A 96 -16.46 -5.95 10.64
N LYS A 97 -16.26 -6.72 11.71
CA LYS A 97 -16.64 -6.34 13.08
C LYS A 97 -16.07 -4.99 13.53
N TYR A 98 -14.87 -4.62 13.09
CA TYR A 98 -14.18 -3.38 13.48
C TYR A 98 -14.14 -2.34 12.37
N TRP A 99 -14.97 -2.50 11.32
CA TRP A 99 -15.15 -1.48 10.29
C TRP A 99 -15.65 -0.14 10.86
N GLY A 100 -16.39 -0.18 11.97
CA GLY A 100 -16.90 1.02 12.65
C GLY A 100 -17.95 1.80 11.85
N GLY A 101 -18.42 1.26 10.71
CA GLY A 101 -19.39 1.89 9.82
C GLY A 101 -18.79 2.94 8.87
N ASP A 102 -17.77 3.66 9.33
CA ASP A 102 -17.15 4.77 8.61
C ASP A 102 -15.70 4.50 8.16
N GLY A 103 -15.12 3.35 8.49
CA GLY A 103 -13.80 2.93 8.05
C GLY A 103 -12.61 3.49 8.83
N ARG A 104 -12.80 4.25 9.92
CA ARG A 104 -11.68 4.73 10.73
C ARG A 104 -10.83 3.57 11.26
N ASN A 105 -9.52 3.81 11.39
CA ASN A 105 -8.52 2.84 11.86
C ASN A 105 -8.37 1.59 10.97
N ASN A 106 -9.10 1.50 9.85
CA ASN A 106 -8.95 0.42 8.89
C ASN A 106 -8.03 0.88 7.75
N ILE A 107 -7.13 -0.02 7.35
CA ILE A 107 -6.14 0.20 6.30
C ILE A 107 -6.31 -0.89 5.24
N PHE A 108 -6.66 -0.49 4.02
CA PHE A 108 -6.78 -1.40 2.90
C PHE A 108 -5.47 -1.49 2.14
N LEU A 109 -4.99 -2.71 1.92
CA LEU A 109 -3.76 -3.01 1.21
C LEU A 109 -4.08 -3.57 -0.18
N ASN A 110 -3.83 -2.77 -1.22
CA ASN A 110 -3.87 -3.21 -2.62
C ASN A 110 -2.45 -3.25 -3.18
N LEU A 111 -1.76 -4.37 -2.95
CA LEU A 111 -0.35 -4.50 -3.27
C LEU A 111 -0.19 -5.03 -4.69
N SER A 112 0.42 -4.24 -5.59
CA SER A 112 0.70 -4.71 -6.95
C SER A 112 1.93 -5.62 -6.95
N ARG A 113 1.88 -6.70 -7.72
CA ARG A 113 3.03 -7.58 -7.99
C ARG A 113 3.35 -7.67 -9.48
N ARG A 114 2.34 -7.90 -10.32
CA ARG A 114 2.55 -8.24 -11.75
C ARG A 114 2.30 -7.05 -12.68
N GLY A 115 1.39 -6.16 -12.32
CA GLY A 115 1.04 -4.98 -13.13
C GLY A 115 1.06 -3.68 -12.33
N LEU A 116 1.79 -2.68 -12.82
CA LEU A 116 1.71 -1.27 -12.39
C LEU A 116 0.83 -0.43 -13.32
N THR A 117 0.20 -1.07 -14.30
CA THR A 117 -0.66 -0.38 -15.25
C THR A 117 -1.95 0.03 -14.55
N VAL A 118 -2.18 1.33 -14.42
CA VAL A 118 -3.45 1.94 -13.96
C VAL A 118 -4.63 1.60 -14.89
N VAL A 119 -4.35 0.92 -16.01
CA VAL A 119 -5.34 0.47 -17.00
C VAL A 119 -6.32 -0.56 -16.40
N SER A 120 -5.91 -1.31 -15.37
CA SER A 120 -6.88 -2.00 -14.51
C SER A 120 -7.51 -0.98 -13.58
N GLU A 121 -8.79 -0.70 -13.81
CA GLU A 121 -9.58 0.26 -13.04
C GLU A 121 -9.37 0.11 -11.53
N ASP A 122 -9.29 1.25 -10.84
CA ASP A 122 -9.13 1.31 -9.39
C ASP A 122 -10.19 0.43 -8.70
N ILE A 123 -9.75 -0.62 -8.01
CA ILE A 123 -10.63 -1.61 -7.35
C ILE A 123 -11.61 -0.95 -6.36
N PHE A 124 -11.28 0.24 -5.85
CA PHE A 124 -12.09 1.00 -4.93
C PHE A 124 -13.07 1.98 -5.60
N SER A 125 -13.05 2.13 -6.93
CA SER A 125 -13.83 3.17 -7.63
C SER A 125 -15.35 3.04 -7.40
N SER A 126 -15.84 1.84 -7.17
CA SER A 126 -17.27 1.57 -6.92
C SER A 126 -17.59 1.21 -5.47
N VAL A 127 -16.64 1.37 -4.54
CA VAL A 127 -16.80 0.99 -3.14
C VAL A 127 -16.52 2.16 -2.22
N HIS A 128 -17.50 2.48 -1.36
CA HIS A 128 -17.30 3.48 -0.31
C HIS A 128 -16.41 2.93 0.81
N THR A 129 -15.13 3.29 0.77
CA THR A 129 -14.14 3.00 1.83
C THR A 129 -14.22 3.98 3.01
N GLY A 130 -15.12 4.96 2.96
CA GLY A 130 -15.29 5.94 4.02
C GLY A 130 -13.99 6.67 4.36
N ARG A 131 -13.56 6.54 5.62
CA ARG A 131 -12.37 7.16 6.20
C ARG A 131 -11.22 6.16 6.39
N SER A 132 -11.27 5.01 5.74
CA SER A 132 -10.15 4.06 5.73
C SER A 132 -9.01 4.58 4.90
N ILE A 133 -7.79 4.35 5.38
CA ILE A 133 -6.57 4.62 4.63
C ILE A 133 -6.45 3.58 3.53
N ILE A 134 -6.21 4.03 2.32
CA ILE A 134 -5.94 3.16 1.18
C ILE A 134 -4.43 3.18 0.93
N VAL A 135 -3.86 1.99 0.82
CA VAL A 135 -2.45 1.78 0.49
C VAL A 135 -2.39 1.02 -0.83
N GLN A 136 -1.89 1.66 -1.89
CA GLN A 136 -1.76 1.04 -3.21
C GLN A 136 -0.41 1.35 -3.83
N SER A 137 0.00 0.55 -4.82
CA SER A 137 1.20 0.85 -5.59
C SER A 137 1.01 1.92 -6.65
N THR A 138 -0.23 2.12 -7.09
CA THR A 138 -0.60 3.11 -8.10
C THR A 138 -1.98 3.67 -7.79
N PHE A 139 -2.20 4.95 -8.05
CA PHE A 139 -3.50 5.61 -7.94
C PHE A 139 -3.81 6.36 -9.24
N THR A 140 -5.10 6.46 -9.56
CA THR A 140 -5.59 7.51 -10.45
C THR A 140 -5.53 8.83 -9.69
N HIS A 141 -5.04 9.90 -10.32
CA HIS A 141 -4.80 11.18 -9.66
C HIS A 141 -6.06 11.75 -8.98
N GLU A 142 -7.24 11.52 -9.58
CA GLU A 142 -8.54 12.00 -9.08
C GLU A 142 -9.00 11.27 -7.80
N ASN A 143 -8.55 10.03 -7.59
CA ASN A 143 -8.95 9.20 -6.46
C ASN A 143 -7.96 9.26 -5.29
N TYR A 144 -6.72 9.65 -5.56
CA TYR A 144 -5.70 9.80 -4.53
C TYR A 144 -6.07 10.92 -3.55
N ARG A 145 -6.12 10.61 -2.25
CA ARG A 145 -6.35 11.62 -1.20
C ARG A 145 -5.00 12.04 -0.59
N PRO A 146 -4.49 13.26 -0.90
CA PRO A 146 -3.21 13.71 -0.39
C PRO A 146 -3.23 13.80 1.14
N ASN A 147 -2.11 13.41 1.77
CA ASN A 147 -1.95 13.36 3.23
C ASN A 147 -2.92 12.40 3.94
N PHE A 148 -3.52 11.46 3.21
CA PHE A 148 -4.49 10.51 3.74
C PHE A 148 -4.19 9.09 3.27
N ASP A 149 -4.02 8.90 1.96
CA ASP A 149 -3.66 7.63 1.35
C ASP A 149 -2.15 7.51 1.15
N LEU A 150 -1.65 6.26 1.10
CA LEU A 150 -0.23 5.96 0.93
C LEU A 150 0.04 5.26 -0.39
N ILE A 151 1.04 5.77 -1.10
CA ILE A 151 1.63 5.12 -2.27
C ILE A 151 2.84 4.31 -1.80
N ILE A 152 2.88 3.03 -2.14
CA ILE A 152 3.98 2.14 -1.77
C ILE A 152 4.55 1.43 -3.00
N THR A 153 5.78 0.96 -2.91
CA THR A 153 6.38 0.21 -4.03
C THR A 153 5.65 -1.13 -4.22
N PRO A 154 5.58 -1.66 -5.45
CA PRO A 154 5.09 -3.02 -5.68
C PRO A 154 5.92 -4.06 -4.93
N VAL A 155 5.30 -5.21 -4.65
CA VAL A 155 5.92 -6.31 -3.89
C VAL A 155 6.72 -7.17 -4.86
N LEU A 156 8.03 -6.89 -4.97
CA LEU A 156 8.93 -7.54 -5.91
C LEU A 156 9.42 -8.93 -5.46
N GLY A 157 9.44 -9.21 -4.16
CA GLY A 157 9.95 -10.46 -3.62
C GLY A 157 9.62 -10.66 -2.15
N SER A 158 9.99 -11.83 -1.61
CA SER A 158 9.79 -12.17 -0.21
C SER A 158 10.65 -11.30 0.71
N PRO A 159 10.26 -11.12 1.99
CA PRO A 159 11.10 -10.44 2.96
C PRO A 159 12.44 -11.19 3.11
N GLY A 160 13.56 -10.50 2.87
CA GLY A 160 14.90 -11.10 2.94
C GLY A 160 15.28 -12.04 1.78
N GLY A 161 14.47 -12.12 0.71
CA GLY A 161 14.81 -12.86 -0.51
C GLY A 161 15.89 -12.20 -1.38
N ASP A 162 16.20 -12.85 -2.51
CA ASP A 162 17.33 -12.46 -3.38
C ASP A 162 17.19 -11.07 -4.01
N VAL A 163 15.97 -10.59 -4.21
CA VAL A 163 15.69 -9.23 -4.71
C VAL A 163 16.35 -8.14 -3.87
N TRP A 164 16.57 -8.38 -2.57
CA TRP A 164 17.23 -7.43 -1.69
C TRP A 164 18.76 -7.38 -1.89
N GLN A 165 19.36 -8.42 -2.46
CA GLN A 165 20.77 -8.41 -2.83
C GLN A 165 21.03 -7.53 -4.06
N GLU A 166 20.05 -7.48 -4.97
CA GLU A 166 20.09 -6.60 -6.15
C GLU A 166 19.64 -5.17 -5.84
N CYS A 167 19.00 -4.95 -4.69
CA CYS A 167 18.65 -3.60 -4.25
C CYS A 167 19.89 -2.76 -3.97
N SER A 168 19.82 -1.49 -4.35
CA SER A 168 20.81 -0.50 -3.94
C SER A 168 20.90 -0.43 -2.42
N SER A 169 22.12 -0.33 -1.91
CA SER A 169 22.37 -0.21 -0.47
C SER A 169 21.61 0.97 0.13
N MET A 170 20.55 0.67 0.91
CA MET A 170 19.65 1.70 1.44
C MET A 170 20.26 2.48 2.61
N LEU A 171 21.23 1.89 3.32
CA LEU A 171 21.94 2.55 4.41
C LEU A 171 23.08 3.42 3.86
N PRO A 172 23.12 4.73 4.15
CA PRO A 172 24.19 5.62 3.69
C PRO A 172 25.60 5.10 3.96
N ALA A 173 25.81 4.49 5.14
CA ALA A 173 27.10 3.93 5.56
C ALA A 173 27.61 2.77 4.70
N ARG A 174 26.73 2.12 3.91
CA ARG A 174 27.06 0.99 3.05
C ARG A 174 27.02 1.36 1.56
N ARG A 175 26.94 2.65 1.22
CA ARG A 175 27.01 3.11 -0.16
C ARG A 175 28.47 3.39 -0.54
N ARG A 176 28.89 2.92 -1.72
CA ARG A 176 30.23 3.19 -2.26
C ARG A 176 30.43 4.68 -2.57
N TYR A 177 29.36 5.36 -2.97
CA TYR A 177 29.33 6.79 -3.27
C TYR A 177 28.09 7.39 -2.63
N LEU A 178 28.24 8.53 -1.94
CA LEU A 178 27.15 9.27 -1.33
C LEU A 178 27.14 10.68 -1.93
N LEU A 179 26.22 10.94 -2.85
CA LEU A 179 25.98 12.28 -3.36
C LEU A 179 24.94 12.97 -2.48
N ILE A 180 25.31 14.06 -1.83
CA ILE A 180 24.41 14.91 -1.06
C ILE A 180 24.34 16.25 -1.80
N PHE A 181 23.14 16.72 -2.11
CA PHE A 181 22.93 18.07 -2.59
C PHE A 181 22.15 18.86 -1.55
N GLN A 182 22.57 20.10 -1.32
CA GLN A 182 21.82 21.08 -0.56
C GLN A 182 21.36 22.14 -1.54
N GLY A 183 20.06 22.15 -1.86
CA GLY A 183 19.46 23.19 -2.67
C GLY A 183 19.16 24.42 -1.81
N GLU A 184 19.70 25.58 -2.19
CA GLU A 184 19.27 26.88 -1.68
C GLU A 184 18.47 27.58 -2.78
N ILE A 185 17.20 27.89 -2.53
CA ILE A 185 16.44 28.78 -3.41
C ILE A 185 16.85 30.21 -3.06
N LYS A 186 17.84 30.74 -3.77
CA LYS A 186 18.08 32.20 -3.74
C LYS A 186 16.95 32.87 -4.52
N SER A 187 16.40 33.94 -3.95
CA SER A 187 15.29 34.65 -4.58
C SER A 187 15.70 35.06 -6.00
N ARG A 188 14.84 34.64 -6.94
CA ARG A 188 14.78 34.96 -8.37
C ARG A 188 15.89 35.89 -8.88
N THR A 189 17.00 35.28 -9.30
CA THR A 189 17.76 35.80 -10.44
C THR A 189 17.83 34.64 -11.43
N GLU A 190 17.43 34.88 -12.68
CA GLU A 190 17.29 33.86 -13.73
C GLU A 190 18.66 33.33 -14.18
N GLU A 191 19.34 32.56 -13.34
CA GLU A 191 20.51 31.80 -13.79
C GLU A 191 20.09 30.35 -14.05
N LYS A 192 20.02 30.02 -15.35
CA LYS A 192 19.77 28.64 -15.81
C LYS A 192 20.92 27.76 -15.35
N PHE A 193 20.56 26.64 -14.73
CA PHE A 193 21.48 25.57 -14.36
C PHE A 193 22.28 25.08 -15.57
N LYS A 194 23.61 25.16 -15.51
CA LYS A 194 24.51 24.70 -16.58
C LYS A 194 24.91 23.25 -16.33
N LEU A 195 24.32 22.33 -17.10
CA LEU A 195 24.66 20.90 -17.07
C LEU A 195 26.17 20.63 -17.25
N SER A 196 26.87 21.48 -18.01
CA SER A 196 28.29 21.32 -18.29
C SER A 196 29.20 21.42 -17.06
N GLU A 197 28.79 22.12 -15.99
CA GLU A 197 29.56 22.15 -14.73
C GLU A 197 29.51 20.80 -14.00
N LEU A 198 28.38 20.10 -14.09
CA LEU A 198 28.19 18.79 -13.47
C LEU A 198 28.96 17.70 -14.22
N GLU A 199 28.96 17.75 -15.54
CA GLU A 199 29.75 16.83 -16.39
C GLU A 199 31.26 16.98 -16.12
N ASN A 200 31.75 18.21 -15.95
CA ASN A 200 33.15 18.46 -15.60
C ASN A 200 33.54 17.96 -14.21
N TYR A 201 32.59 17.92 -13.26
CA TYR A 201 32.86 17.42 -11.92
C TYR A 201 33.01 15.89 -11.92
N PHE A 202 32.23 15.18 -12.74
CA PHE A 202 32.31 13.72 -12.84
C PHE A 202 33.50 13.22 -13.67
N HIS A 203 34.06 14.04 -14.56
CA HIS A 203 35.23 13.66 -15.36
C HIS A 203 36.58 13.90 -14.68
N ASN A 204 36.61 14.67 -13.59
CA ASN A 204 37.85 15.02 -12.87
C ASN A 204 38.04 14.26 -11.54
N THR A 205 37.27 13.20 -11.30
CA THR A 205 37.42 12.25 -10.17
C THR A 205 37.58 10.84 -10.69
#